data_AF-A0A4Y2FMF0-F1
#
_entry.id   AF-A0A4Y2FMF0-F1
#
_cell.length_a   1.000
_cell.length_b   1.000
_cell.length_c   1.000
_cell.angle_alpha   90.00
_cell.angle_beta   90.00
_cell.angle_gamma   90.00
#
_symmetry.space_group_name_H-M   'P 1'
#
loop_
_entity.id
_entity.type
_entity.pdbx_description
1 polymer ?
#
loop_
_entity_poly.entity_id
_entity_poly.type
_entity_poly.pdbx_seq_one_letter_code
_entity_poly.pdbx_strand_id
1 'polypeptide(L)'
;MTRERLIQLLDEYFGTKYQPGEDVDIFLCPVRTAAARLQEAGHIVDDLYLGFQMIRYLPQEFQSTFEQIYRWKDGEFTADKI
;
A
#
# COMPACT_ATOMS: atom_id res chain seq x y z
N MET A 1 9.37 -21.36 2.44
CA MET A 1 9.83 -19.96 2.62
C MET A 1 10.66 -19.88 3.88
N THR A 2 11.79 -19.16 3.88
CA THR A 2 12.60 -18.93 5.09
C THR A 2 12.19 -17.62 5.76
N ARG A 3 12.40 -17.51 7.08
CA ARG A 3 12.18 -16.24 7.82
C ARG A 3 12.90 -15.05 7.18
N GLU A 4 14.10 -15.27 6.69
CA GLU A 4 14.90 -14.25 5.98
C GLU A 4 14.20 -13.72 4.73
N ARG A 5 13.61 -14.61 3.92
CA ARG A 5 12.88 -14.21 2.73
C ARG A 5 11.61 -13.42 3.07
N LEU A 6 10.92 -13.79 4.14
CA LEU A 6 9.76 -13.04 4.62
C LEU A 6 10.15 -11.61 5.06
N ILE A 7 11.24 -11.48 5.82
CA ILE A 7 11.76 -10.17 6.26
C ILE A 7 12.06 -9.28 5.05
N GLN A 8 12.72 -9.81 4.02
CA GLN A 8 13.00 -9.05 2.79
C GLN A 8 11.74 -8.56 2.07
N LEU A 9 10.69 -9.38 2.01
CA LEU A 9 9.42 -8.99 1.39
C LEU A 9 8.68 -7.92 2.21
N LEU A 10 8.74 -8.02 3.53
CA LEU A 10 8.17 -7.00 4.42
C LEU A 10 8.96 -5.68 4.32
N ASP A 11 10.28 -5.75 4.24
CA ASP A 11 11.13 -4.57 4.03
C ASP A 11 10.84 -3.89 2.69
N GLU A 12 10.63 -4.66 1.62
CA GLU A 12 10.21 -4.14 0.31
C GLU A 12 8.84 -3.45 0.40
N TYR A 13 7.87 -4.12 1.04
CA TYR A 13 6.51 -3.61 1.20
C TYR A 13 6.48 -2.29 2.00
N PHE A 14 7.03 -2.28 3.22
CA PHE A 14 7.02 -1.10 4.09
C PHE A 14 8.03 -0.03 3.66
N GLY A 15 9.08 -0.41 2.94
CA GLY A 15 10.11 0.49 2.44
C GLY A 15 9.68 1.29 1.21
N THR A 16 8.57 0.92 0.55
CA THR A 16 8.02 1.65 -0.58
C THR A 16 7.50 3.01 -0.13
N LYS A 17 8.04 4.09 -0.70
CA LYS A 17 7.73 5.48 -0.37
C LYS A 17 7.50 6.27 -1.63
N TYR A 18 6.57 7.21 -1.56
CA TYR A 18 6.34 8.18 -2.62
C TYR A 18 7.58 9.07 -2.80
N GLN A 19 7.99 9.26 -4.05
CA GLN A 19 9.06 10.16 -4.47
C GLN A 19 8.46 11.47 -4.97
N PRO A 20 8.96 12.63 -4.51
CA PRO A 20 8.46 13.92 -4.98
C PRO A 20 8.56 14.05 -6.50
N GLY A 21 7.41 14.22 -7.16
CA GLY A 21 7.31 14.38 -8.61
C GLY A 21 7.08 13.10 -9.41
N GLU A 22 6.96 11.92 -8.75
CA GLU A 22 6.44 10.72 -9.42
C GLU A 22 4.91 10.73 -9.46
N ASP A 23 4.32 10.08 -10.45
CA ASP A 23 2.87 9.92 -10.51
C ASP A 23 2.39 8.97 -9.39
N VAL A 24 1.20 9.21 -8.84
CA VAL A 24 0.61 8.32 -7.83
C VAL A 24 0.50 6.90 -8.35
N ASP A 25 0.14 6.70 -9.62
CA ASP A 25 0.06 5.36 -10.22
C ASP A 25 1.43 4.65 -10.24
N ILE A 26 2.52 5.42 -10.40
CA ILE A 26 3.90 4.91 -10.34
C ILE A 26 4.24 4.48 -8.92
N PHE A 27 3.81 5.23 -7.90
CA PHE A 27 3.99 4.87 -6.49
C PHE A 27 3.16 3.65 -6.05
N LEU A 28 1.91 3.53 -6.52
CA LEU A 28 1.01 2.46 -6.12
C LEU A 28 1.41 1.09 -6.70
N CYS A 29 2.03 1.07 -7.88
CA CYS A 29 2.41 -0.17 -8.56
C CYS A 29 3.39 -1.05 -7.75
N PRO A 30 4.50 -0.52 -7.19
CA PRO A 30 5.38 -1.26 -6.28
C PRO A 30 4.68 -1.78 -5.01
N VAL A 31 3.78 -0.99 -4.41
CA VAL A 31 3.02 -1.41 -3.21
C VAL A 31 2.17 -2.65 -3.52
N ARG A 32 1.40 -2.62 -4.61
CA ARG A 32 0.58 -3.75 -5.05
C ARG A 32 1.44 -4.97 -5.40
N THR A 33 2.57 -4.74 -6.06
CA THR A 33 3.51 -5.82 -6.42
C THR A 33 4.10 -6.49 -5.18
N ALA A 34 4.51 -5.72 -4.18
CA ALA A 34 5.05 -6.25 -2.93
C ALA A 34 3.98 -7.02 -2.14
N ALA A 35 2.75 -6.51 -2.10
CA ALA A 35 1.60 -7.19 -1.48
C ALA A 35 1.30 -8.53 -2.17
N ALA A 36 1.29 -8.58 -3.51
CA ALA A 36 1.09 -9.81 -4.28
C ALA A 36 2.18 -10.85 -3.98
N ARG A 37 3.45 -10.43 -3.86
CA ARG A 37 4.55 -11.33 -3.48
C ARG A 37 4.40 -11.88 -2.06
N LEU A 38 3.91 -11.09 -1.11
CA LEU A 38 3.59 -11.56 0.24
C LEU A 38 2.46 -12.59 0.20
N GLN A 39 1.42 -12.34 -0.61
CA GLN A 39 0.31 -13.26 -0.82
C GLN A 39 0.76 -14.59 -1.45
N GLU A 40 1.59 -14.56 -2.49
CA GLU A 40 2.19 -15.76 -3.11
C GLU A 40 3.01 -16.58 -2.10
N ALA A 41 3.60 -15.90 -1.12
CA ALA A 41 4.32 -16.53 -0.02
C ALA A 41 3.38 -17.15 1.04
N GLY A 42 2.08 -16.86 1.01
CA GLY A 42 1.09 -17.31 1.99
C GLY A 42 0.84 -16.31 3.14
N HIS A 43 1.31 -15.07 2.99
CA HIS A 43 1.06 -13.96 3.92
C HIS A 43 0.15 -12.94 3.27
N ILE A 44 -1.16 -13.12 3.46
CA ILE A 44 -2.17 -12.18 2.97
C ILE A 44 -2.05 -10.89 3.80
N VAL A 45 -1.87 -9.76 3.11
CA VAL A 45 -1.91 -8.44 3.73
C VAL A 45 -3.38 -8.04 3.84
N ASP A 46 -3.81 -7.63 5.03
CA ASP A 46 -5.17 -7.12 5.25
C ASP A 46 -5.39 -5.84 4.42
N ASP A 47 -6.60 -5.68 3.86
CA ASP A 47 -6.96 -4.52 3.05
C ASP A 47 -6.74 -3.20 3.80
N LEU A 48 -6.92 -3.18 5.12
CA LEU A 48 -6.61 -2.03 5.96
C LEU A 48 -5.12 -1.66 5.90
N TYR A 49 -4.22 -2.65 5.95
CA TYR A 49 -2.79 -2.38 5.90
C TYR A 49 -2.32 -2.06 4.49
N LEU A 50 -2.97 -2.63 3.47
CA LEU A 50 -2.72 -2.32 2.06
C LEU A 50 -3.12 -0.89 1.73
N GLY A 51 -4.36 -0.52 2.02
CA GLY A 51 -4.84 0.83 1.82
C GLY A 51 -4.03 1.84 2.64
N PHE A 52 -3.67 1.52 3.89
CA PHE A 52 -2.81 2.38 4.69
C PHE A 52 -1.46 2.64 4.01
N GLN A 53 -0.80 1.62 3.46
CA GLN A 53 0.49 1.78 2.78
C GLN A 53 0.36 2.61 1.49
N MET A 54 -0.74 2.45 0.75
CA MET A 54 -1.05 3.22 -0.46
C MET A 54 -1.30 4.71 -0.19
N ILE A 55 -1.74 5.08 1.01
CA ILE A 55 -2.02 6.49 1.33
C ILE A 55 -0.93 7.14 2.18
N ARG A 56 -0.16 6.37 2.97
CA ARG A 56 0.78 6.89 3.99
C ARG A 56 1.81 7.91 3.48
N TYR A 57 2.23 7.77 2.23
CA TYR A 57 3.27 8.62 1.64
C TYR A 57 2.75 9.62 0.61
N LEU A 58 1.44 9.68 0.37
CA LEU A 58 0.90 10.63 -0.60
C LEU A 58 1.19 12.08 -0.15
N PRO A 59 1.56 12.96 -1.09
CA PRO A 59 1.87 14.34 -0.76
C PRO A 59 0.63 15.11 -0.31
N GLN A 60 0.87 16.28 0.31
CA GLN A 60 -0.18 17.13 0.89
C GLN A 60 -1.19 17.66 -0.15
N GLU A 61 -0.86 17.63 -1.44
CA GLU A 61 -1.80 17.97 -2.51
C GLU A 61 -3.00 17.00 -2.58
N PHE A 62 -2.88 15.79 -2.04
CA PHE A 62 -3.96 14.80 -1.97
C PHE A 62 -4.77 14.85 -0.66
N GLN A 63 -4.62 15.89 0.18
CA GLN A 63 -5.35 16.01 1.46
C GLN A 63 -6.88 15.88 1.31
N SER A 64 -7.46 16.46 0.26
CA SER A 64 -8.89 16.31 -0.02
C SER A 64 -9.30 14.86 -0.37
N THR A 65 -8.39 14.07 -0.95
CA THR A 65 -8.58 12.64 -1.20
C THR A 65 -8.56 11.85 0.10
N PHE A 66 -7.61 12.14 1.00
CA PHE A 66 -7.57 11.52 2.33
C PHE A 66 -8.87 11.74 3.11
N GLU A 67 -9.39 12.97 3.13
CA GLU A 67 -10.66 13.27 3.82
C GLU A 67 -11.84 12.47 3.28
N GLN A 68 -11.86 12.18 1.97
CA GLN A 68 -12.90 11.37 1.35
C GLN A 68 -12.73 9.90 1.72
N ILE A 69 -11.50 9.38 1.66
CA ILE A 69 -11.16 8.01 2.03
C ILE A 69 -11.53 7.72 3.48
N TYR A 70 -11.23 8.64 4.42
CA TYR A 70 -11.59 8.49 5.83
C TYR A 70 -13.11 8.55 6.11
N ARG A 71 -13.93 8.98 5.13
CA ARG A 71 -15.40 8.95 5.23
C ARG A 71 -16.02 7.68 4.66
N TRP A 72 -15.23 6.82 4.01
CA TRP A 72 -15.70 5.54 3.53
C TRP A 72 -16.08 4.62 4.68
N LYS A 73 -16.99 3.69 4.42
CA LYS A 73 -17.27 2.61 5.37
C LYS A 73 -16.10 1.65 5.41
N ASP A 74 -15.90 0.95 6.52
CA ASP A 74 -14.77 0.03 6.71
C ASP A 74 -14.61 -0.98 5.55
N GLY A 75 -15.70 -1.54 5.04
CA GLY A 75 -15.68 -2.50 3.92
C GLY A 75 -15.40 -1.90 2.53
N GLU A 76 -15.27 -0.58 2.43
CA GLU A 76 -14.96 0.12 1.20
C GLU A 76 -13.46 0.48 1.09
N PHE A 77 -12.73 0.44 2.21
CA PHE A 77 -11.31 0.75 2.25
C PHE A 77 -10.50 -0.43 1.72
N THR A 78 -10.43 -0.53 0.39
CA THR A 78 -9.77 -1.62 -0.34
C THR A 78 -8.86 -1.05 -1.41
N ALA A 79 -7.84 -1.81 -1.81
CA ALA A 79 -6.90 -1.39 -2.82
C ALA A 79 -7.56 -1.12 -4.19
N ASP A 80 -8.67 -1.76 -4.51
CA ASP A 80 -9.37 -1.55 -5.79
C ASP A 80 -10.18 -0.26 -5.82
N LYS A 81 -10.54 0.29 -4.65
CA LYS A 81 -11.32 1.52 -4.53
C LYS A 81 -10.44 2.76 -4.41
N ILE A 82 -9.24 2.61 -3.85
CA ILE A 82 -8.20 3.66 -3.77
C ILE A 82 -7.55 3.85 -5.14
#